data_AF-A0A944LR14-F1
#
_entry.id   AF-A0A944LR14-F1
#
_cell.length_a   1.000
_cell.length_b   1.000
_cell.length_c   1.000
_cell.angle_alpha   90.00
_cell.angle_beta   90.00
_cell.angle_gamma   90.00
#
_symmetry.space_group_name_H-M   'P 1'
#
loop_
_entity.id
_entity.type
_entity.pdbx_description
1 polymer ?
#
loop_
_entity_poly.entity_id
_entity_poly.type
_entity_poly.pdbx_seq_one_letter_code
_entity_poly.pdbx_strand_id
1 'polypeptide(L)'
;MSRARELLRQSRERKDYALLHLQHSWKVYALTKALAEALQDSWESSSWPGDRLAVGAHLSDQVELVTQRLQRETDAWAKHVSHPGISLGG
;
A
#
# COMPACT_ATOMS: atom_id res chain seq x y z
N MET A 1 41.80 -3.97 1.21
CA MET A 1 40.72 -4.25 0.23
C MET A 1 39.30 -4.26 0.81
N SER A 2 39.10 -3.98 2.11
CA SER A 2 37.81 -4.11 2.79
C SER A 2 36.80 -3.01 2.47
N ARG A 3 37.27 -1.77 2.22
CA ARG A 3 36.41 -0.59 2.02
C ARG A 3 35.61 -0.61 0.70
N ALA A 4 36.20 -1.10 -0.38
CA ALA A 4 35.52 -1.23 -1.67
C ALA A 4 34.36 -2.23 -1.61
N ARG A 5 34.52 -3.34 -0.87
CA ARG A 5 33.46 -4.33 -0.67
C ARG A 5 32.31 -3.77 0.17
N GLU A 6 32.64 -2.97 1.18
CA GLU A 6 31.62 -2.31 2.02
C GLU A 6 30.79 -1.30 1.22
N LEU A 7 31.40 -0.51 0.34
CA LEU A 7 30.68 0.43 -0.52
C LEU A 7 29.74 -0.29 -1.50
N LEU A 8 30.18 -1.42 -2.08
CA LEU A 8 29.33 -2.23 -2.96
C LEU A 8 28.16 -2.86 -2.19
N ARG A 9 28.39 -3.30 -0.95
CA ARG A 9 27.35 -3.83 -0.05
C ARG A 9 26.30 -2.77 0.28
N GLN A 10 26.75 -1.58 0.71
CA GLN A 10 25.86 -0.45 1.00
C GLN A 10 25.07 0.03 -0.23
N SER A 11 25.70 0.04 -1.41
CA SER A 11 25.02 0.39 -2.67
C SER A 11 23.90 -0.59 -2.99
N ARG A 12 24.14 -1.89 -2.78
CA ARG A 12 23.14 -2.94 -2.99
C ARG A 12 21.99 -2.82 -2.00
N GLU A 13 22.28 -2.65 -0.71
CA GLU A 13 21.26 -2.47 0.35
C GLU A 13 20.34 -1.26 0.07
N ARG A 14 20.91 -0.14 -0.41
CA ARG A 14 20.12 1.05 -0.80
C ARG A 14 19.23 0.79 -2.01
N LYS A 15 19.73 0.07 -3.02
CA LYS A 15 18.96 -0.29 -4.21
C LYS A 15 17.80 -1.22 -3.84
N ASP A 16 18.06 -2.23 -3.02
CA ASP A 16 17.05 -3.19 -2.57
C ASP A 16 15.94 -2.46 -1.77
N TYR A 17 16.33 -1.51 -0.89
CA TYR A 17 15.37 -0.68 -0.16
C TYR A 17 14.52 0.22 -1.07
N ALA A 18 15.15 0.86 -2.07
CA ALA A 18 14.43 1.71 -3.02
C ALA A 18 13.42 0.92 -3.87
N LEU A 19 13.76 -0.31 -4.27
CA LEU A 19 12.86 -1.19 -5.01
C LEU A 19 11.67 -1.63 -4.16
N LEU A 20 11.90 -1.97 -2.88
CA LEU A 20 10.82 -2.30 -1.94
C LEU A 20 9.87 -1.13 -1.72
N HIS A 21 10.40 0.09 -1.58
CA HIS A 21 9.61 1.33 -1.50
C HIS A 21 8.74 1.53 -2.73
N LEU A 22 9.33 1.44 -3.92
CA LEU A 22 8.61 1.63 -5.17
C LEU A 22 7.49 0.59 -5.34
N GLN A 23 7.77 -0.67 -5.01
CA GLN A 23 6.77 -1.73 -5.05
C GLN A 23 5.60 -1.46 -4.10
N HIS A 24 5.89 -1.01 -2.88
CA HIS A 24 4.86 -0.63 -1.92
C HIS A 24 4.02 0.54 -2.42
N SER A 25 4.64 1.61 -2.93
CA SER A 25 3.92 2.76 -3.49
C SER A 25 3.02 2.36 -4.66
N TRP A 26 3.47 1.45 -5.53
CA TRP A 26 2.66 0.95 -6.64
C TRP A 26 1.46 0.13 -6.16
N LYS A 27 1.64 -0.71 -5.14
CA LYS A 27 0.52 -1.46 -4.54
C LYS A 27 -0.50 -0.52 -3.91
N VAL A 28 -0.06 0.47 -3.14
CA VAL A 28 -0.93 1.47 -2.52
C VAL A 28 -1.70 2.24 -3.60
N TYR A 29 -1.01 2.70 -4.64
CA TYR A 29 -1.65 3.39 -5.76
C TYR A 29 -2.72 2.53 -6.46
N ALA A 30 -2.41 1.27 -6.75
CA ALA A 30 -3.37 0.35 -7.38
C ALA A 30 -4.61 0.12 -6.51
N LEU A 31 -4.44 -0.06 -5.19
CA LEU A 31 -5.55 -0.23 -4.25
C LEU A 31 -6.41 1.03 -4.14
N THR A 32 -5.80 2.21 -4.05
CA THR A 32 -6.53 3.48 -4.02
C THR A 32 -7.30 3.72 -5.32
N LYS A 33 -6.72 3.35 -6.46
CA LYS A 33 -7.40 3.44 -7.76
C LYS A 33 -8.61 2.50 -7.84
N ALA A 34 -8.46 1.25 -7.42
CA ALA A 34 -9.57 0.30 -7.36
C ALA A 34 -10.69 0.76 -6.41
N LEU A 35 -10.33 1.39 -5.29
CA LEU A 35 -11.30 1.99 -4.38
C LEU A 35 -12.07 3.14 -5.04
N ALA A 36 -11.38 4.01 -5.77
CA ALA A 36 -12.02 5.11 -6.49
C ALA A 36 -12.95 4.62 -7.61
N GLU A 37 -12.57 3.58 -8.34
CA GLU A 37 -13.41 2.94 -9.37
C GLU A 37 -14.68 2.33 -8.76
N ALA A 38 -14.54 1.56 -7.67
CA ALA A 38 -15.70 0.99 -6.98
C ALA A 38 -16.67 2.06 -6.44
N LEU A 39 -16.15 3.19 -5.96
CA LEU A 39 -16.97 4.34 -5.53
C LEU A 39 -17.64 5.05 -6.72
N GLN A 40 -16.98 5.16 -7.86
CA GLN A 40 -17.56 5.76 -9.07
C GLN A 40 -18.68 4.88 -9.64
N ASP A 41 -18.47 3.56 -9.76
CA ASP A 41 -19.48 2.60 -10.18
C ASP A 41 -20.70 2.61 -9.24
N SER A 42 -20.46 2.77 -7.93
CA SER A 42 -21.52 2.97 -6.93
C SER A 42 -22.33 4.23 -7.17
N TRP A 43 -21.70 5.32 -7.60
CA TRP A 43 -22.38 6.59 -7.85
C TRP A 43 -23.24 6.52 -9.11
N GLU A 44 -22.74 5.90 -10.18
CA GLU A 44 -23.45 5.75 -11.46
C GLU A 44 -24.63 4.75 -11.35
N SER A 45 -24.51 3.73 -10.50
CA SER A 45 -25.60 2.79 -10.16
C SER A 45 -26.69 3.39 -9.28
N SER A 46 -26.46 4.54 -8.63
CA SER A 46 -27.35 5.08 -7.58
C SER A 46 -28.25 6.19 -8.12
N SER A 47 -29.24 5.82 -8.94
CA SER A 47 -30.29 6.74 -9.41
C SER A 47 -31.72 6.45 -8.89
N TRP A 48 -31.92 5.51 -7.95
CA TRP A 48 -33.26 5.28 -7.35
C TRP A 48 -33.29 5.23 -5.80
N PRO A 49 -34.36 5.75 -5.15
CA PRO A 49 -34.41 5.92 -3.70
C PRO A 49 -34.73 4.64 -2.92
N GLY A 50 -35.24 3.60 -3.59
CA GLY A 50 -35.71 2.36 -2.96
C GLY A 50 -34.70 1.20 -2.91
N ASP A 51 -33.62 1.26 -3.70
CA ASP A 51 -32.65 0.15 -3.87
C ASP A 51 -31.39 0.28 -2.98
N ARG A 52 -31.33 1.36 -2.17
CA ARG A 52 -30.12 1.83 -1.47
C ARG A 52 -29.60 0.93 -0.35
N LEU A 53 -30.41 0.00 0.19
CA LEU A 53 -30.00 -0.77 1.37
C LEU A 53 -29.12 -1.98 1.03
N ALA A 54 -29.41 -2.71 -0.05
CA ALA A 54 -28.65 -3.90 -0.40
C ALA A 54 -27.38 -3.58 -1.20
N VAL A 55 -27.48 -2.66 -2.16
CA VAL A 55 -26.34 -2.19 -2.96
C VAL A 55 -25.36 -1.38 -2.10
N GLY A 56 -25.88 -0.55 -1.19
CA GLY A 56 -25.09 0.18 -0.22
C GLY A 56 -24.35 -0.72 0.76
N ALA A 57 -24.96 -1.80 1.24
CA ALA A 57 -24.31 -2.76 2.14
C ALA A 57 -23.17 -3.52 1.43
N HIS A 58 -23.41 -4.03 0.22
CA HIS A 58 -22.38 -4.74 -0.54
C HIS A 58 -21.18 -3.85 -0.90
N LEU A 59 -21.44 -2.60 -1.30
CA LEU A 59 -20.38 -1.63 -1.58
C LEU A 59 -19.67 -1.18 -0.30
N SER A 60 -20.39 -1.04 0.80
CA SER A 60 -19.81 -0.77 2.11
C SER A 60 -18.83 -1.88 2.53
N ASP A 61 -19.21 -3.15 2.34
CA ASP A 61 -18.35 -4.29 2.63
C ASP A 61 -17.08 -4.30 1.76
N GLN A 62 -17.20 -3.94 0.47
CA GLN A 62 -16.03 -3.84 -0.42
C GLN A 62 -15.10 -2.69 -0.04
N VAL A 63 -15.65 -1.51 0.27
CA VAL A 63 -14.88 -0.36 0.75
C VAL A 63 -14.14 -0.71 2.04
N GLU A 64 -14.85 -1.29 3.01
CA GLU A 64 -14.26 -1.68 4.29
C GLU A 64 -13.12 -2.70 4.10
N LEU A 65 -13.32 -3.70 3.25
CA LEU A 65 -12.32 -4.72 2.95
C LEU A 65 -11.07 -4.12 2.27
N VAL A 66 -11.23 -3.16 1.36
CA VAL A 66 -10.11 -2.46 0.72
C VAL A 66 -9.39 -1.57 1.73
N THR A 67 -10.11 -0.82 2.56
CA THR A 67 -9.54 0.00 3.64
C THR A 67 -8.74 -0.84 4.64
N GLN A 68 -9.27 -1.99 5.07
CA GLN A 68 -8.56 -2.90 5.97
C GLN A 68 -7.27 -3.45 5.32
N ARG A 69 -7.29 -3.77 4.02
CA ARG A 69 -6.09 -4.22 3.30
C ARG A 69 -5.04 -3.11 3.20
N LEU A 70 -5.46 -1.88 2.91
CA LEU A 70 -4.58 -0.72 2.87
C LEU A 70 -3.94 -0.46 4.24
N GLN A 71 -4.72 -0.52 5.32
CA GLN A 71 -4.22 -0.36 6.68
C GLN A 71 -3.17 -1.43 7.02
N ARG A 72 -3.46 -2.70 6.74
CA ARG A 72 -2.51 -3.81 6.99
C ARG A 72 -1.21 -3.68 6.20
N GLU A 73 -1.27 -3.30 4.92
CA GLU A 73 -0.07 -3.09 4.09
C GLU A 73 0.76 -1.92 4.62
N THR A 74 0.09 -0.84 5.05
CA THR A 74 0.74 0.35 5.64
C THR A 74 1.40 0.02 6.97
N ASP A 75 0.72 -0.72 7.85
CA ASP A 75 1.26 -1.15 9.15
C ASP A 75 2.41 -2.14 9.00
N ALA A 76 2.31 -3.07 8.05
CA ALA A 76 3.38 -4.02 7.76
C ALA A 76 4.64 -3.30 7.25
N TRP A 77 4.46 -2.31 6.38
CA TRP A 77 5.54 -1.50 5.88
C TRP A 77 6.16 -0.61 6.97
N ALA A 78 5.33 0.02 7.81
CA ALA A 78 5.79 0.79 8.96
C ALA A 78 6.65 -0.07 9.91
N LYS A 79 6.23 -1.32 10.19
CA LYS A 79 7.02 -2.27 11.01
C LYS A 79 8.35 -2.65 10.35
N HIS A 80 8.36 -2.84 9.02
CA HIS A 80 9.56 -3.15 8.25
C HIS A 80 10.55 -1.96 8.23
N VAL A 81 10.05 -0.73 8.13
CA VAL A 81 10.87 0.50 8.17
C VAL A 81 11.34 0.83 9.58
N SER A 82 10.57 0.52 10.62
CA SER A 82 10.95 0.73 12.03
C SER A 82 11.94 -0.30 12.59
N HIS A 83 12.25 -1.38 11.85
CA HIS A 83 13.38 -2.28 12.15
C HIS A 83 14.49 -2.12 11.10
N PRO A 84 15.14 -0.95 10.97
CA PRO A 84 16.32 -0.87 10.13
C PRO A 84 17.45 -1.55 10.91
N GLY A 85 17.82 -2.75 10.50
CA GLY A 85 19.15 -3.33 10.77
C GLY A 85 20.27 -2.52 10.11
N ILE A 86 20.13 -1.20 10.04
CA ILE A 86 21.13 -0.27 9.53
C ILE A 86 21.75 0.39 10.77
N SER A 87 22.74 -0.30 11.31
CA SER A 87 23.72 0.33 12.20
C SER A 87 24.49 1.34 11.35
N LEU A 88 24.07 2.61 11.40
CA LEU A 88 24.86 3.73 10.95
C LEU A 88 25.96 3.93 12.00
N GLY A 89 27.04 3.15 11.88
CA GLY A 89 28.26 3.33 12.65
C GLY A 89 28.90 4.68 12.30
N GLY A 90 29.19 5.46 13.35
CA GLY A 90 29.98 6.69 13.30
C GLY A 90 31.47 6.45 13.15
#